data_AF-A0AB34G6T1-F1
#
_entry.id   AF-A0AB34G6T1-F1
#
_cell.length_a   1.000
_cell.length_b   1.000
_cell.length_c   1.000
_cell.angle_alpha   90.00
_cell.angle_beta   90.00
_cell.angle_gamma   90.00
#
_symmetry.space_group_name_H-M   'P 1'
#
loop_
_entity.id
_entity.type
_entity.pdbx_description
1 polymer ?
#
loop_
_entity_poly.entity_id
_entity_poly.type
_entity_poly.pdbx_seq_one_letter_code
_entity_poly.pdbx_strand_id
1 'polypeptide(L)'
;MPTPESELFKSQKPKVAPTFNGVDYDDTKAFKQAEDAIIREQWVDAMKTRLVGEELGKCYMREGVNHLENCGQLREKYLQLLATNKVKGTKFLQQNYIDKKDEELDLAAKVHTSDKIARLNQAATMLCIRCCRAAISRRQILPLARQFSASAQTRTAEPKLSTPVTSASDAAGAATKPAVPRSICPEGTVLSGLNFTKGGQDPVAMKDEEYPEWLWSCLDVMKSSADAADENAGDEFSKSKKQRRLAAKRQKTLEAKLLAEGNLEALAPKVPLQHQSVNLPGEVGGSVQQNIEAADKREELRKAMRKERKAKIKEANYLKSM
;
A
#
# COMPACT_ATOMS: atom_id res chain seq x y z
N MET A 1 -37.37 -37.12 8.98
CA MET A 1 -36.26 -37.52 9.86
C MET A 1 -35.00 -36.83 9.37
N PRO A 2 -34.09 -36.37 10.25
CA PRO A 2 -32.81 -35.83 9.79
C PRO A 2 -32.05 -36.95 9.07
N THR A 3 -31.61 -36.66 7.85
CA THR A 3 -30.73 -37.54 7.08
C THR A 3 -29.45 -37.82 7.88
N PRO A 4 -28.99 -39.06 7.97
CA PRO A 4 -27.76 -39.38 8.69
C PRO A 4 -26.57 -38.66 8.03
N GLU A 5 -25.80 -37.93 8.84
CA GLU A 5 -24.61 -37.22 8.37
C GLU A 5 -23.52 -38.21 7.92
N SER A 6 -22.90 -37.94 6.77
CA SER A 6 -21.79 -38.76 6.24
C SER A 6 -20.54 -38.66 7.12
N GLU A 7 -19.72 -39.71 7.12
CA GLU A 7 -18.46 -39.74 7.89
C GLU A 7 -17.49 -38.63 7.46
N LEU A 8 -17.49 -38.28 6.18
CA LEU A 8 -16.71 -37.16 5.63
C LEU A 8 -17.18 -35.80 6.19
N PHE A 9 -18.48 -35.60 6.37
CA PHE A 9 -18.99 -34.36 6.96
C PHE A 9 -18.58 -34.24 8.44
N LYS A 10 -18.64 -35.34 9.18
CA LYS A 10 -18.23 -35.39 10.59
C LYS A 10 -16.74 -35.10 10.78
N SER A 11 -15.89 -35.54 9.86
CA SER A 11 -14.44 -35.27 9.94
C SER A 11 -14.07 -33.83 9.58
N GLN A 12 -14.83 -33.18 8.70
CA GLN A 12 -14.57 -31.79 8.26
C GLN A 12 -15.19 -30.72 9.16
N LYS A 13 -16.17 -31.09 10.00
CA LYS A 13 -16.87 -30.16 10.89
C LYS A 13 -15.88 -29.50 11.87
N PRO A 14 -15.93 -28.16 12.04
CA PRO A 14 -15.07 -27.49 13.01
C PRO A 14 -15.44 -27.98 14.41
N LYS A 15 -14.42 -28.28 15.23
CA LYS A 15 -14.61 -28.75 16.61
C LYS A 15 -14.82 -27.59 17.59
N VAL A 16 -14.40 -26.39 17.20
CA VAL A 16 -14.46 -25.17 18.01
C VAL A 16 -15.72 -24.39 17.65
N ALA A 17 -16.32 -23.72 18.64
CA ALA A 17 -17.43 -22.81 18.42
C ALA A 17 -17.02 -21.65 17.48
N PRO A 18 -17.96 -21.05 16.74
CA PRO A 18 -17.70 -19.93 15.83
C PRO A 18 -17.51 -18.60 16.60
N THR A 19 -16.61 -18.59 17.57
CA THR A 19 -16.29 -17.45 18.45
C THR A 19 -14.81 -17.50 18.82
N PHE A 20 -14.20 -16.34 19.06
CA PHE A 20 -12.83 -16.28 19.61
C PHE A 20 -12.79 -16.40 21.14
N ASN A 21 -13.96 -16.34 21.80
CA ASN A 21 -14.09 -16.40 23.25
C ASN A 21 -13.50 -17.71 23.80
N GLY A 22 -12.57 -17.60 24.74
CA GLY A 22 -11.89 -18.72 25.39
C GLY A 22 -10.83 -19.43 24.54
N VAL A 23 -10.47 -18.89 23.37
CA VAL A 23 -9.43 -19.46 22.50
C VAL A 23 -8.09 -18.78 22.79
N ASP A 24 -7.08 -19.57 23.15
CA ASP A 24 -5.72 -19.03 23.34
C ASP A 24 -5.10 -18.65 21.98
N TYR A 25 -4.77 -17.37 21.80
CA TYR A 25 -4.15 -16.83 20.59
C TYR A 25 -2.71 -17.31 20.37
N ASP A 26 -2.03 -17.81 21.41
CA ASP A 26 -0.70 -18.39 21.26
C ASP A 26 -0.78 -19.83 20.68
N ASP A 27 -1.92 -20.53 20.78
CA ASP A 27 -2.14 -21.81 20.11
C ASP A 27 -2.61 -21.60 18.66
N THR A 28 -1.65 -21.65 17.74
CA THR A 28 -1.87 -21.52 16.29
C THR A 28 -2.96 -22.45 15.74
N LYS A 29 -3.13 -23.66 16.30
CA LYS A 29 -4.12 -24.63 15.79
C LYS A 29 -5.53 -24.25 16.23
N ALA A 30 -5.71 -23.95 17.52
CA ALA A 30 -7.00 -23.52 18.05
C ALA A 30 -7.45 -22.20 17.43
N PHE A 31 -6.53 -21.24 17.28
CA PHE A 31 -6.77 -19.96 16.63
C PHE A 31 -7.26 -20.13 15.17
N LYS A 32 -6.57 -20.96 14.38
CA LYS A 32 -6.97 -21.22 12.98
C LYS A 32 -8.31 -21.94 12.87
N GLN A 33 -8.59 -22.86 13.78
CA GLN A 33 -9.90 -23.54 13.82
C GLN A 33 -11.03 -22.57 14.17
N ALA A 34 -10.80 -21.60 15.06
CA ALA A 34 -11.77 -20.56 15.38
C ALA A 34 -11.98 -19.59 14.20
N GLU A 35 -10.91 -19.16 13.52
CA GLU A 35 -11.00 -18.36 12.29
C GLU A 35 -11.84 -19.09 11.22
N ASP A 36 -11.55 -20.36 10.97
CA ASP A 36 -12.26 -21.17 10.00
C ASP A 36 -13.74 -21.36 10.37
N ALA A 37 -14.05 -21.59 11.66
CA ALA A 37 -15.42 -21.75 12.13
C ALA A 37 -16.25 -20.48 11.88
N ILE A 38 -15.71 -19.30 12.23
CA ILE A 38 -16.39 -18.01 12.02
C ILE A 38 -16.61 -17.75 10.53
N ILE A 39 -15.61 -17.98 9.70
CA ILE A 39 -15.71 -17.76 8.25
C ILE A 39 -16.79 -18.68 7.67
N ARG A 40 -16.82 -19.96 8.06
CA ARG A 40 -17.84 -20.91 7.59
C ARG A 40 -19.25 -20.46 7.94
N GLU A 41 -19.50 -20.03 9.18
CA GLU A 41 -20.83 -19.54 9.57
C GLU A 41 -21.23 -18.29 8.77
N GLN A 42 -20.30 -17.35 8.53
CA GLN A 42 -20.57 -16.20 7.65
C GLN A 42 -20.96 -16.63 6.22
N TRP A 43 -20.33 -17.68 5.68
CA TRP A 43 -20.69 -18.24 4.38
C TRP A 43 -22.01 -19.00 4.40
N VAL A 44 -22.32 -19.74 5.47
CA VAL A 44 -23.62 -20.40 5.65
C VAL A 44 -24.74 -19.35 5.66
N ASP A 45 -24.54 -18.24 6.37
CA ASP A 45 -25.47 -17.12 6.42
C ASP A 45 -25.64 -16.43 5.06
N ALA A 46 -24.56 -16.26 4.30
CA ALA A 46 -24.62 -15.77 2.93
C ALA A 46 -25.39 -16.72 2.01
N MET A 47 -25.18 -18.04 2.16
CA MET A 47 -25.88 -19.07 1.39
C MET A 47 -27.37 -19.12 1.76
N LYS A 48 -27.72 -18.93 3.03
CA LYS A 48 -29.10 -18.81 3.50
C LYS A 48 -29.81 -17.63 2.83
N THR A 49 -29.16 -16.47 2.73
CA THR A 49 -29.69 -15.31 2.02
C THR A 49 -29.91 -15.61 0.54
N ARG A 50 -28.98 -16.34 -0.10
CA ARG A 50 -29.10 -16.77 -1.50
C ARG A 50 -30.30 -17.69 -1.71
N LEU A 51 -30.47 -18.71 -0.86
CA LEU A 51 -31.60 -19.64 -0.92
C LEU A 51 -32.95 -18.92 -0.77
N VAL A 52 -33.04 -17.98 0.17
CA VAL A 52 -34.26 -17.16 0.32
C VAL A 52 -34.51 -16.30 -0.92
N GLY A 53 -33.46 -15.77 -1.54
CA GLY A 53 -33.58 -15.04 -2.81
C GLY A 53 -34.09 -15.91 -3.96
N GLU A 54 -33.61 -17.16 -4.06
CA GLU A 54 -34.08 -18.13 -5.06
C GLU A 54 -35.55 -18.52 -4.84
N GLU A 55 -35.97 -18.77 -3.60
CA GLU A 55 -37.37 -19.02 -3.24
C GLU A 55 -38.27 -17.79 -3.49
N LEU A 56 -37.77 -16.59 -3.21
CA LEU A 56 -38.49 -15.35 -3.55
C LEU A 56 -38.68 -15.21 -5.07
N GLY A 57 -37.65 -15.52 -5.85
CA GLY A 57 -37.74 -15.55 -7.31
C GLY A 57 -38.78 -16.55 -7.82
N LYS A 58 -38.83 -17.75 -7.24
CA LYS A 58 -39.88 -18.75 -7.55
C LYS A 58 -41.28 -18.24 -7.17
N CYS A 59 -41.42 -17.56 -6.04
CA CYS A 59 -42.69 -16.96 -5.62
C CYS A 59 -43.17 -15.91 -6.62
N TYR A 60 -42.28 -15.01 -7.05
CA TYR A 60 -42.62 -13.99 -8.06
C TYR A 60 -43.05 -14.60 -9.39
N MET A 61 -42.37 -15.67 -9.84
CA MET A 61 -42.75 -16.38 -11.07
C MET A 61 -44.09 -17.12 -10.95
N ARG A 62 -44.43 -17.63 -9.76
CA ARG A 62 -45.68 -18.37 -9.52
C ARG A 62 -46.89 -17.45 -9.39
N GLU A 63 -46.76 -16.37 -8.63
CA GLU A 63 -47.86 -15.46 -8.29
C GLU A 63 -48.09 -14.38 -9.35
N GLY A 64 -47.07 -14.07 -10.17
CA GLY A 64 -47.16 -13.08 -11.24
C GLY A 64 -47.53 -11.69 -10.71
N VAL A 65 -48.65 -11.13 -11.18
CA VAL A 65 -49.10 -9.78 -10.80
C VAL A 65 -49.37 -9.68 -9.28
N ASN A 66 -49.80 -10.78 -8.64
CA ASN A 66 -50.20 -10.80 -7.22
C ASN A 66 -49.04 -10.99 -6.23
N HIS A 67 -47.79 -10.99 -6.71
CA HIS A 67 -46.60 -11.19 -5.86
C HIS A 67 -46.45 -10.17 -4.70
N LEU A 68 -47.05 -8.98 -4.80
CA LEU A 68 -46.98 -7.95 -3.74
C LEU A 68 -47.68 -8.37 -2.44
N GLU A 69 -48.81 -9.08 -2.55
CA GLU A 69 -49.57 -9.55 -1.40
C GLU A 69 -49.02 -10.90 -0.90
N ASN A 70 -48.78 -11.83 -1.83
CA ASN A 70 -48.49 -13.22 -1.49
C ASN A 70 -47.00 -13.48 -1.16
N CYS A 71 -46.05 -12.71 -1.72
CA CYS A 71 -44.61 -12.93 -1.51
C CYS A 71 -43.99 -12.00 -0.45
N GLY A 72 -44.80 -11.22 0.27
CA GLY A 72 -44.34 -10.22 1.25
C GLY A 72 -43.43 -10.80 2.34
N GLN A 73 -43.79 -11.95 2.91
CA GLN A 73 -43.01 -12.60 4.00
C GLN A 73 -41.60 -13.01 3.54
N LEU A 74 -41.48 -13.56 2.33
CA LEU A 74 -40.18 -13.94 1.76
C LEU A 74 -39.34 -12.70 1.47
N ARG A 75 -39.97 -11.63 0.96
CA ARG A 75 -39.31 -10.35 0.70
C ARG A 75 -38.78 -9.72 1.98
N GLU A 76 -39.59 -9.64 3.04
CA GLU A 76 -39.18 -9.08 4.33
C GLU A 76 -38.05 -9.89 4.96
N LYS A 77 -38.16 -11.22 4.95
CA LYS A 77 -37.10 -12.11 5.43
C LYS A 77 -35.82 -11.94 4.63
N TYR A 78 -35.91 -11.82 3.31
CA TYR A 78 -34.76 -11.55 2.44
C TYR A 78 -34.09 -10.22 2.80
N LEU A 79 -34.86 -9.15 2.99
CA LEU A 79 -34.35 -7.83 3.37
C LEU A 79 -33.69 -7.86 4.76
N GLN A 80 -34.29 -8.56 5.73
CA GLN A 80 -33.72 -8.75 7.06
C GLN A 80 -32.37 -9.47 6.98
N LEU A 81 -32.30 -10.59 6.26
CA LEU A 81 -31.07 -11.35 6.08
C LEU A 81 -30.02 -10.55 5.30
N LEU A 82 -30.40 -9.77 4.31
CA LEU A 82 -29.48 -8.91 3.56
C LEU A 82 -28.83 -7.84 4.44
N ALA A 83 -29.54 -7.36 5.47
CA ALA A 83 -29.00 -6.41 6.44
C ALA A 83 -28.01 -7.07 7.41
N THR A 84 -28.32 -8.27 7.92
CA THR A 84 -27.53 -8.96 8.96
C THR A 84 -26.36 -9.77 8.40
N ASN A 85 -26.57 -10.54 7.34
CA ASN A 85 -25.71 -11.65 6.89
C ASN A 85 -24.58 -11.22 5.93
N LYS A 86 -23.95 -10.08 6.20
CA LYS A 86 -22.82 -9.59 5.40
C LYS A 86 -21.52 -10.25 5.87
N VAL A 87 -20.73 -10.74 4.91
CA VAL A 87 -19.38 -11.29 5.18
C VAL A 87 -18.46 -10.13 5.60
N LYS A 88 -18.08 -10.08 6.88
CA LYS A 88 -17.25 -9.01 7.48
C LYS A 88 -15.82 -9.46 7.77
N GLY A 89 -15.53 -10.76 7.65
CA GLY A 89 -14.23 -11.35 8.01
C GLY A 89 -14.03 -11.49 9.52
N THR A 90 -12.82 -11.89 9.93
CA THR A 90 -12.48 -12.21 11.33
C THR A 90 -11.73 -11.11 12.06
N LYS A 91 -11.03 -10.20 11.34
CA LYS A 91 -10.13 -9.20 11.94
C LYS A 91 -10.80 -8.28 12.95
N PHE A 92 -12.05 -7.88 12.71
CA PHE A 92 -12.77 -6.99 13.62
C PHE A 92 -13.02 -7.66 14.98
N LEU A 93 -13.46 -8.92 14.96
CA LEU A 93 -13.70 -9.75 16.15
C LEU A 93 -12.41 -10.10 16.90
N GLN A 94 -11.26 -10.13 16.20
CA GLN A 94 -9.96 -10.37 16.83
C GLN A 94 -9.47 -9.18 17.65
N GLN A 95 -9.84 -7.96 17.24
CA GLN A 95 -9.33 -6.72 17.83
C GLN A 95 -10.28 -6.10 18.85
N ASN A 96 -11.57 -6.41 18.80
CA ASN A 96 -12.59 -5.76 19.61
C ASN A 96 -13.53 -6.78 20.23
N TYR A 97 -13.83 -6.60 21.52
CA TYR A 97 -14.94 -7.25 22.19
C TYR A 97 -16.25 -6.54 21.83
N ILE A 98 -17.27 -7.31 21.46
CA ILE A 98 -18.61 -6.78 21.17
C ILE A 98 -19.35 -6.59 22.49
N ASP A 99 -19.31 -7.60 23.36
CA ASP A 99 -19.94 -7.58 24.68
C ASP A 99 -18.90 -7.67 25.81
N LYS A 100 -19.15 -6.95 26.90
CA LYS A 100 -18.32 -7.01 28.12
C LYS A 100 -18.22 -8.41 28.72
N LYS A 101 -19.25 -9.23 28.52
CA LYS A 101 -19.28 -10.62 28.98
C LYS A 101 -18.21 -11.47 28.29
N ASP A 102 -17.94 -11.19 27.02
CA ASP A 102 -16.91 -11.91 26.26
C ASP A 102 -15.50 -11.58 26.80
N GLU A 103 -15.28 -10.31 27.15
CA GLU A 103 -14.04 -9.85 27.79
C GLU A 103 -13.84 -10.52 29.16
N GLU A 104 -14.90 -10.60 29.98
CA GLU A 104 -14.86 -11.27 31.28
C GLU A 104 -14.56 -12.77 31.15
N LEU A 105 -15.11 -13.43 30.14
CA LEU A 105 -14.84 -14.85 29.85
C LEU A 105 -13.38 -15.08 29.46
N ASP A 106 -12.80 -14.20 28.65
CA ASP A 106 -11.41 -14.30 28.22
C ASP A 106 -10.42 -14.01 29.36
N LEU A 107 -10.76 -13.04 30.22
CA LEU A 107 -10.03 -12.77 31.47
C LEU A 107 -10.09 -13.97 32.42
N ALA A 108 -11.26 -14.59 32.58
CA ALA A 108 -11.43 -15.78 33.40
C ALA A 108 -10.65 -16.99 32.83
N ALA A 109 -10.62 -17.14 31.51
CA ALA A 109 -9.86 -18.19 30.81
C ALA A 109 -8.35 -17.91 30.72
N LYS A 110 -7.87 -16.73 31.16
CA LYS A 110 -6.47 -16.29 31.10
C LYS A 110 -5.87 -16.24 29.69
N VAL A 111 -6.73 -15.98 28.70
CA VAL A 111 -6.38 -15.84 27.27
C VAL A 111 -6.38 -14.38 26.83
N HIS A 112 -6.73 -13.45 27.73
CA HIS A 112 -6.77 -12.03 27.43
C HIS A 112 -5.36 -11.46 27.18
N THR A 113 -5.30 -10.40 26.36
CA THR A 113 -4.02 -9.75 25.99
C THR A 113 -3.23 -9.23 27.19
N SER A 114 -3.91 -8.82 28.27
CA SER A 114 -3.29 -8.42 29.54
C SER A 114 -2.48 -9.55 30.19
N ASP A 115 -2.94 -10.80 30.05
CA ASP A 115 -2.27 -11.95 30.66
C ASP A 115 -0.97 -12.27 29.93
N LYS A 116 -0.93 -12.07 28.60
CA LYS A 116 0.30 -12.15 27.83
C LYS A 116 1.32 -11.10 28.26
N ILE A 117 0.87 -9.86 28.47
CA ILE A 117 1.73 -8.78 28.99
C ILE A 117 2.24 -9.14 30.39
N ALA A 118 1.37 -9.69 31.26
CA ALA A 118 1.75 -10.15 32.59
C ALA A 118 2.77 -11.30 32.55
N ARG A 119 2.61 -12.29 31.65
CA ARG A 119 3.57 -13.39 31.43
C ARG A 119 4.93 -12.87 30.96
N LEU A 120 4.95 -11.93 30.01
CA LEU A 120 6.18 -11.30 29.52
C LEU A 120 6.89 -10.50 30.62
N ASN A 121 6.13 -9.76 31.42
CA ASN A 121 6.66 -9.00 32.55
C ASN A 121 7.17 -9.92 33.67
N GLN A 122 6.48 -11.04 33.96
CA GLN A 122 6.96 -12.05 34.90
C GLN A 122 8.26 -12.71 34.42
N ALA A 123 8.36 -13.07 33.14
CA ALA A 123 9.58 -13.58 32.54
C ALA A 123 10.73 -12.55 32.62
N ALA A 124 10.43 -11.27 32.42
CA ALA A 124 11.40 -10.18 32.60
C ALA A 124 11.84 -9.98 34.06
N THR A 125 10.96 -10.22 35.04
CA THR A 125 11.34 -10.18 36.48
C THR A 125 12.16 -11.39 36.93
N MET A 126 11.99 -12.55 36.28
CA MET A 126 12.78 -13.76 36.54
C MET A 126 14.20 -13.69 35.93
N LEU A 127 14.43 -12.84 34.94
CA LEU A 127 15.77 -12.42 34.56
C LEU A 127 16.21 -11.27 35.47
N CYS A 128 16.88 -11.61 36.58
CA CYS A 128 17.44 -10.61 37.49
C CYS A 128 18.47 -9.73 36.73
N ILE A 129 18.04 -8.53 36.34
CA ILE A 129 18.88 -7.50 35.68
C ILE A 129 20.10 -7.13 36.57
N ARG A 130 20.03 -7.40 37.87
CA ARG A 130 21.16 -7.26 38.81
C ARG A 130 22.17 -8.42 38.76
N CYS A 131 21.76 -9.64 38.42
CA CYS A 131 22.67 -10.79 38.30
C CYS A 131 23.43 -10.82 36.95
N CYS A 132 22.82 -10.37 35.85
CA CYS A 132 23.51 -10.29 34.55
C CYS A 132 24.63 -9.23 34.50
N ARG A 133 24.62 -8.24 35.40
CA ARG A 133 25.73 -7.25 35.55
C ARG A 133 26.90 -7.76 36.40
N ALA A 134 26.76 -8.87 37.12
CA ALA A 134 27.81 -9.41 37.99
C ALA A 134 28.71 -10.45 37.30
N ALA A 135 28.31 -10.98 36.13
CA ALA A 135 29.07 -12.04 35.43
C ALA A 135 30.05 -11.54 34.35
N ILE A 136 30.20 -10.23 34.17
CA ILE A 136 31.22 -9.65 33.26
C ILE A 136 32.33 -9.04 34.11
N SER A 137 33.10 -9.93 34.75
CA SER A 137 34.37 -9.56 35.38
C SER A 137 35.42 -9.37 34.28
N ARG A 138 35.93 -8.14 34.18
CA ARG A 138 37.32 -7.79 33.83
C ARG A 138 37.99 -8.69 32.76
N ARG A 139 37.74 -8.39 31.48
CA ARG A 139 38.79 -8.59 30.45
C ARG A 139 39.34 -7.24 30.06
N GLN A 140 40.64 -7.10 30.26
CA GLN A 140 41.44 -5.91 30.02
C GLN A 140 41.28 -5.46 28.56
N ILE A 141 40.90 -4.19 28.38
CA ILE A 141 40.92 -3.52 27.10
C ILE A 141 42.39 -3.12 26.85
N LEU A 142 43.08 -3.86 25.98
CA LEU A 142 44.28 -3.39 25.31
C LEU A 142 43.85 -2.50 24.12
N PRO A 143 44.53 -1.36 23.87
CA PRO A 143 44.17 -0.49 22.76
C PRO A 143 44.72 -1.08 21.46
N LEU A 144 43.85 -1.62 20.60
CA LEU A 144 44.25 -1.95 19.23
C LEU A 144 43.98 -0.74 18.33
N ALA A 145 45.06 -0.07 17.96
CA ALA A 145 45.07 1.00 16.97
C ALA A 145 44.50 0.49 15.64
N ARG A 146 43.50 1.19 15.10
CA ARG A 146 42.93 0.93 13.78
C ARG A 146 43.90 1.47 12.73
N GLN A 147 44.71 0.61 12.14
CA GLN A 147 45.50 0.92 10.96
C GLN A 147 44.57 1.02 9.74
N PHE A 148 44.48 2.21 9.17
CA PHE A 148 43.91 2.42 7.84
C PHE A 148 44.89 1.87 6.80
N SER A 149 44.50 0.83 6.08
CA SER A 149 45.20 0.36 4.89
C SER A 149 44.55 1.02 3.66
N ALA A 150 45.22 2.03 3.11
CA ALA A 150 44.90 2.60 1.81
C ALA A 150 45.91 2.04 0.79
N SER A 151 45.52 1.01 0.07
CA SER A 151 46.28 0.52 -1.09
C SER A 151 45.91 1.34 -2.32
N ALA A 152 46.64 2.42 -2.56
CA ALA A 152 46.69 3.09 -3.85
C ALA A 152 47.63 2.32 -4.77
N GLN A 153 47.10 1.70 -5.84
CA GLN A 153 47.93 1.15 -6.91
C GLN A 153 48.36 2.28 -7.85
N THR A 154 49.54 2.84 -7.61
CA THR A 154 50.28 3.60 -8.61
C THR A 154 50.93 2.61 -9.58
N ARG A 155 50.37 2.49 -10.80
CA ARG A 155 51.06 1.85 -11.92
C ARG A 155 51.97 2.88 -12.58
N THR A 156 53.24 2.85 -12.21
CA THR A 156 54.35 3.41 -12.98
C THR A 156 54.90 2.30 -13.87
N ALA A 157 54.74 2.43 -15.19
CA ALA A 157 55.53 1.69 -16.16
C ALA A 157 55.87 2.65 -17.31
N GLU A 158 57.15 2.60 -17.68
CA GLU A 158 57.95 3.59 -18.41
C GLU A 158 57.61 3.73 -19.91
N PRO A 159 58.02 4.84 -20.55
CA PRO A 159 57.69 5.17 -21.93
C PRO A 159 58.56 4.40 -22.94
N LYS A 160 57.97 4.05 -24.09
CA LYS A 160 58.73 3.64 -25.28
C LYS A 160 58.33 4.52 -26.47
N LEU A 161 59.33 5.23 -26.98
CA LEU A 161 59.29 6.17 -28.08
C LEU A 161 59.59 5.44 -29.41
N SER A 162 58.71 5.67 -30.39
CA SER A 162 58.85 5.72 -31.86
C SER A 162 59.70 4.67 -32.62
N THR A 163 59.09 4.05 -33.64
CA THR A 163 59.42 4.29 -35.07
C THR A 163 58.33 3.73 -36.01
N PRO A 164 58.25 4.21 -37.27
CA PRO A 164 57.02 4.22 -38.08
C PRO A 164 57.04 3.26 -39.29
N VAL A 165 55.90 2.67 -39.67
CA VAL A 165 55.58 2.35 -41.08
C VAL A 165 54.06 2.47 -41.31
N THR A 166 53.77 3.22 -42.37
CA THR A 166 52.51 3.63 -42.98
C THR A 166 51.51 2.50 -43.27
N SER A 167 50.22 2.76 -43.03
CA SER A 167 49.10 2.52 -43.99
C SER A 167 47.84 3.21 -43.48
N ALA A 168 47.30 4.11 -44.30
CA ALA A 168 46.14 4.94 -44.04
C ALA A 168 44.83 4.14 -44.12
N SER A 169 43.89 4.40 -43.21
CA SER A 169 42.44 4.40 -43.51
C SER A 169 41.70 5.20 -42.44
N ASP A 170 40.92 6.18 -42.90
CA ASP A 170 40.02 7.05 -42.15
C ASP A 170 39.00 6.31 -41.27
N ALA A 171 38.72 6.87 -40.09
CA ALA A 171 37.36 7.26 -39.69
C ALA A 171 37.35 7.99 -38.34
N ALA A 172 36.81 9.20 -38.36
CA ALA A 172 36.55 10.04 -37.21
C ALA A 172 35.50 9.43 -36.25
N GLY A 173 35.67 9.68 -34.95
CA GLY A 173 34.67 9.38 -33.92
C GLY A 173 34.96 10.13 -32.63
N ALA A 174 34.32 11.29 -32.47
CA ALA A 174 34.44 12.17 -31.32
C ALA A 174 33.95 11.50 -30.03
N ALA A 175 34.76 11.57 -28.97
CA ALA A 175 34.42 11.09 -27.64
C ALA A 175 33.40 12.04 -26.96
N THR A 176 32.18 11.55 -26.74
CA THR A 176 31.18 12.17 -25.87
C THR A 176 31.34 11.63 -24.44
N LYS A 177 31.12 12.51 -23.45
CA LYS A 177 31.27 12.25 -22.01
C LYS A 177 30.39 11.07 -21.55
N PRO A 178 30.86 10.20 -20.62
CA PRO A 178 30.04 9.09 -20.14
C PRO A 178 28.88 9.61 -19.28
N ALA A 179 27.65 9.34 -19.73
CA ALA A 179 26.44 9.61 -18.97
C ALA A 179 26.40 8.74 -17.70
N VAL A 180 25.86 9.29 -16.62
CA VAL A 180 25.53 8.51 -15.41
C VAL A 180 24.56 7.39 -15.84
N PRO A 181 24.79 6.12 -15.44
CA PRO A 181 23.88 5.03 -15.79
C PRO A 181 22.46 5.33 -15.27
N ARG A 182 21.45 5.10 -16.10
CA ARG A 182 20.04 5.43 -15.79
C ARG A 182 19.48 4.50 -14.71
N SER A 183 19.85 3.23 -14.75
CA SER A 183 19.44 2.24 -13.76
C SER A 183 20.53 1.94 -12.72
N ILE A 184 20.12 1.41 -11.57
CA ILE A 184 21.01 0.92 -10.50
C ILE A 184 21.50 -0.51 -10.80
N CYS A 185 20.73 -1.27 -11.58
CA CYS A 185 21.00 -2.67 -11.91
C CYS A 185 21.60 -2.77 -13.33
N PRO A 186 22.90 -3.07 -13.49
CA PRO A 186 23.49 -3.23 -14.81
C PRO A 186 22.94 -4.46 -15.54
N GLU A 187 23.13 -4.49 -16.86
CA GLU A 187 22.77 -5.63 -17.70
C GLU A 187 23.35 -6.95 -17.16
N GLY A 188 22.59 -8.04 -17.24
CA GLY A 188 23.03 -9.36 -16.76
C GLY A 188 22.83 -9.60 -15.26
N THR A 189 22.30 -8.65 -14.49
CA THR A 189 22.00 -8.85 -13.07
C THR A 189 20.83 -9.83 -12.89
N VAL A 190 21.05 -10.94 -12.18
CA VAL A 190 19.99 -11.90 -11.84
C VAL A 190 19.11 -11.33 -10.72
N LEU A 191 17.82 -11.15 -10.99
CA LEU A 191 16.86 -10.61 -10.02
C LEU A 191 16.32 -11.73 -9.14
N SER A 192 16.91 -11.88 -7.96
CA SER A 192 16.63 -13.01 -7.07
C SER A 192 15.20 -12.99 -6.50
N GLY A 193 14.58 -14.18 -6.43
CA GLY A 193 13.32 -14.38 -5.72
C GLY A 193 12.07 -13.90 -6.46
N LEU A 194 12.16 -13.66 -7.76
CA LEU A 194 10.99 -13.35 -8.60
C LEU A 194 10.33 -14.61 -9.17
N ASN A 195 11.08 -15.69 -9.36
CA ASN A 195 10.52 -16.92 -9.89
C ASN A 195 9.79 -17.74 -8.81
N PHE A 196 8.49 -17.96 -9.02
CA PHE A 196 7.64 -18.78 -8.15
C PHE A 196 7.37 -20.19 -8.72
N THR A 197 7.89 -20.51 -9.91
CA THR A 197 7.74 -21.82 -10.56
C THR A 197 8.86 -22.77 -10.13
N LYS A 198 8.50 -24.04 -9.89
CA LYS A 198 9.48 -25.07 -9.52
C LYS A 198 10.33 -25.40 -10.76
N GLY A 199 11.63 -25.13 -10.68
CA GLY A 199 12.60 -25.40 -11.75
C GLY A 199 12.75 -24.29 -12.79
N GLY A 200 12.11 -23.14 -12.59
CA GLY A 200 12.37 -21.96 -13.40
C GLY A 200 13.58 -21.17 -12.89
N GLN A 201 14.32 -20.54 -13.80
CA GLN A 201 15.43 -19.65 -13.46
C GLN A 201 14.92 -18.23 -13.17
N ASP A 202 15.57 -17.51 -12.25
CA ASP A 202 15.24 -16.11 -11.97
C ASP A 202 15.54 -15.23 -13.20
N PRO A 203 14.67 -14.22 -13.49
CA PRO A 203 14.84 -13.37 -14.66
C PRO A 203 16.11 -12.51 -14.55
N VAL A 204 16.78 -12.33 -15.68
CA VAL A 204 18.01 -11.55 -15.81
C VAL A 204 17.67 -10.16 -16.35
N ALA A 205 18.25 -9.12 -15.77
CA ALA A 205 18.07 -7.75 -16.22
C ALA A 205 18.65 -7.55 -17.64
N MET A 206 17.83 -6.97 -18.53
CA MET A 206 18.21 -6.58 -19.89
C MET A 206 18.92 -5.22 -19.89
N LYS A 207 19.27 -4.70 -21.07
CA LYS A 207 19.83 -3.35 -21.21
C LYS A 207 18.79 -2.28 -20.92
N ASP A 208 19.21 -1.16 -20.34
CA ASP A 208 18.35 -0.02 -20.00
C ASP A 208 17.53 0.50 -21.20
N GLU A 209 18.09 0.42 -22.42
CA GLU A 209 17.46 0.89 -23.66
C GLU A 209 16.39 -0.07 -24.21
N GLU A 210 16.47 -1.35 -23.86
CA GLU A 210 15.49 -2.37 -24.25
C GLU A 210 14.23 -2.29 -23.39
N TYR A 211 14.32 -1.62 -22.24
CA TYR A 211 13.15 -1.36 -21.39
C TYR A 211 12.30 -0.21 -21.96
N PRO A 212 10.97 -0.33 -21.89
CA PRO A 212 10.08 0.75 -22.31
C PRO A 212 10.31 2.06 -21.54
N GLU A 213 10.24 3.20 -22.24
CA GLU A 213 10.50 4.53 -21.63
C GLU A 213 9.57 4.87 -20.45
N TRP A 214 8.35 4.34 -20.43
CA TRP A 214 7.40 4.57 -19.34
C TRP A 214 7.86 3.97 -18.00
N LEU A 215 8.79 3.00 -18.01
CA LEU A 215 9.34 2.41 -16.78
C LEU A 215 10.05 3.48 -15.95
N TRP A 216 10.74 4.39 -16.63
CA TRP A 216 11.54 5.43 -15.99
C TRP A 216 10.69 6.57 -15.42
N SER A 217 9.46 6.77 -15.91
CA SER A 217 8.51 7.75 -15.37
C SER A 217 7.57 7.18 -14.30
N CYS A 218 7.63 5.87 -14.01
CA CYS A 218 6.79 5.25 -12.97
C CYS A 218 7.03 5.84 -11.58
N LEU A 219 8.24 6.31 -11.28
CA LEU A 219 8.57 6.90 -9.98
C LEU A 219 8.12 8.36 -9.84
N ASP A 220 7.69 9.01 -10.92
CA ASP A 220 7.16 10.39 -10.87
C ASP A 220 5.89 10.49 -10.02
N VAL A 221 5.15 9.39 -9.84
CA VAL A 221 4.02 9.33 -8.90
C VAL A 221 4.46 9.54 -7.45
N MET A 222 5.66 9.09 -7.08
CA MET A 222 6.24 9.32 -5.74
C MET A 222 6.82 10.72 -5.63
N LYS A 223 7.46 11.22 -6.69
CA LYS A 223 7.91 12.62 -6.74
C LYS A 223 6.73 13.58 -6.59
N SER A 224 5.57 13.25 -7.17
CA SER A 224 4.34 14.05 -7.03
C SER A 224 3.76 14.09 -5.61
N SER A 225 4.09 13.11 -4.74
CA SER A 225 3.65 13.09 -3.33
C SER A 225 4.71 13.60 -2.36
N ALA A 226 5.99 13.57 -2.73
CA ALA A 226 7.10 13.96 -1.86
C ALA A 226 7.66 15.37 -2.13
N ASP A 227 7.76 15.81 -3.39
CA ASP A 227 8.55 17.00 -3.74
C ASP A 227 8.03 17.86 -4.92
N ALA A 228 7.08 17.39 -5.74
CA ALA A 228 6.63 18.10 -6.94
C ALA A 228 5.27 18.82 -6.82
N ALA A 229 4.81 19.07 -5.60
CA ALA A 229 3.83 20.13 -5.37
C ALA A 229 4.59 21.30 -4.75
N ASP A 230 5.16 22.15 -5.60
CA ASP A 230 5.77 23.44 -5.28
C ASP A 230 6.81 23.40 -4.13
N GLU A 231 8.06 23.81 -4.34
CA GLU A 231 9.00 23.98 -3.21
C GLU A 231 8.43 24.89 -2.09
N ASN A 232 7.34 25.62 -2.38
CA ASN A 232 6.54 26.43 -1.45
C ASN A 232 5.28 25.75 -0.85
N ALA A 233 4.83 24.58 -1.32
CA ALA A 233 3.60 23.92 -0.83
C ALA A 233 3.85 22.72 0.12
N GLY A 234 5.10 22.53 0.56
CA GLY A 234 5.37 21.68 1.71
C GLY A 234 4.85 22.34 3.00
N ASP A 235 3.85 21.71 3.63
CA ASP A 235 3.14 22.14 4.84
C ASP A 235 4.01 22.99 5.77
N GLU A 236 3.75 24.31 5.77
CA GLU A 236 4.48 25.26 6.61
C GLU A 236 4.35 24.88 8.08
N PHE A 237 3.31 24.15 8.47
CA PHE A 237 3.06 23.77 9.85
C PHE A 237 4.04 22.71 10.39
N SER A 238 4.54 21.81 9.52
CA SER A 238 5.46 20.72 9.87
C SER A 238 6.94 21.13 9.88
N LYS A 239 7.26 22.34 9.42
CA LYS A 239 8.64 22.88 9.37
C LYS A 239 9.04 23.58 10.68
N SER A 240 10.34 23.56 11.01
CA SER A 240 10.88 24.30 12.16
C SER A 240 10.57 25.80 12.08
N LYS A 241 10.38 26.49 13.22
CA LYS A 241 10.06 27.94 13.29
C LYS A 241 10.99 28.81 12.44
N LYS A 242 12.27 28.46 12.33
CA LYS A 242 13.26 29.14 11.48
C LYS A 242 13.00 28.93 9.98
N GLN A 243 12.63 27.72 9.58
CA GLN A 243 12.31 27.38 8.20
C GLN A 243 11.04 28.09 7.72
N ARG A 244 10.01 28.21 8.58
CA ARG A 244 8.79 28.98 8.28
C ARG A 244 9.09 30.45 7.98
N ARG A 245 9.93 31.08 8.81
CA ARG A 245 10.35 32.48 8.61
C ARG A 245 11.13 32.67 7.30
N LEU A 246 11.95 31.71 6.91
CA LEU A 246 12.70 31.77 5.65
C LEU A 246 11.79 31.53 4.44
N ALA A 247 10.86 30.57 4.52
CA ALA A 247 9.86 30.32 3.48
C ALA A 247 8.96 31.56 3.26
N ALA A 248 8.41 32.12 4.33
CA ALA A 248 7.60 33.33 4.27
C ALA A 248 8.38 34.54 3.72
N LYS A 249 9.68 34.67 4.04
CA LYS A 249 10.55 35.69 3.44
C LYS A 249 10.74 35.45 1.94
N ARG A 250 10.96 34.20 1.51
CA ARG A 250 11.13 33.83 0.10
C ARG A 250 9.86 34.10 -0.71
N GLN A 251 8.69 33.68 -0.22
CA GLN A 251 7.39 33.97 -0.83
C GLN A 251 7.19 35.49 -1.00
N LYS A 252 7.34 36.27 0.08
CA LYS A 252 7.24 37.75 -0.01
C LYS A 252 8.22 38.36 -0.99
N THR A 253 9.44 37.85 -1.10
CA THR A 253 10.41 38.36 -2.08
C THR A 253 10.04 37.98 -3.52
N LEU A 254 9.45 36.80 -3.75
CA LEU A 254 8.98 36.39 -5.08
C LEU A 254 7.74 37.20 -5.47
N GLU A 255 6.78 37.36 -4.56
CA GLU A 255 5.60 38.22 -4.76
C GLU A 255 6.00 39.66 -5.05
N ALA A 256 6.93 40.25 -4.27
CA ALA A 256 7.42 41.59 -4.52
C ALA A 256 8.13 41.73 -5.88
N LYS A 257 8.85 40.70 -6.33
CA LYS A 257 9.46 40.66 -7.67
C LYS A 257 8.41 40.58 -8.77
N LEU A 258 7.43 39.69 -8.65
CA LEU A 258 6.34 39.55 -9.62
C LEU A 258 5.49 40.83 -9.71
N LEU A 259 5.25 41.49 -8.57
CA LEU A 259 4.59 42.79 -8.52
C LEU A 259 5.44 43.90 -9.16
N ALA A 260 6.76 43.90 -8.93
CA ALA A 260 7.67 44.87 -9.55
C ALA A 260 7.83 44.66 -11.06
N GLU A 261 7.77 43.42 -11.53
CA GLU A 261 7.75 43.05 -12.96
C GLU A 261 6.40 43.36 -13.63
N GLY A 262 5.39 43.80 -12.85
CA GLY A 262 4.06 44.14 -13.36
C GLY A 262 3.23 42.93 -13.82
N ASN A 263 3.67 41.71 -13.51
CA ASN A 263 2.99 40.47 -13.91
C ASN A 263 1.90 40.11 -12.89
N LEU A 264 0.80 40.88 -12.92
CA LEU A 264 -0.35 40.68 -12.03
C LEU A 264 -1.08 39.36 -12.29
N GLU A 265 -1.02 38.83 -13.51
CA GLU A 265 -1.65 37.56 -13.91
C GLU A 265 -0.97 36.35 -13.24
N ALA A 266 0.35 36.38 -13.06
CA ALA A 266 1.08 35.32 -12.36
C ALA A 266 0.78 35.24 -10.86
N LEU A 267 0.27 36.33 -10.27
CA LEU A 267 -0.12 36.38 -8.85
C LEU A 267 -1.58 35.97 -8.63
N ALA A 268 -2.38 35.85 -9.69
CA ALA A 268 -3.77 35.41 -9.59
C ALA A 268 -3.84 33.97 -9.06
N PRO A 269 -4.80 33.65 -8.17
CA PRO A 269 -4.97 32.29 -7.67
C PRO A 269 -5.19 31.31 -8.83
N LYS A 270 -4.33 30.28 -8.93
CA LYS A 270 -4.47 29.23 -9.94
C LYS A 270 -5.74 28.43 -9.68
N VAL A 271 -6.79 28.70 -10.46
CA VAL A 271 -8.05 27.95 -10.38
C VAL A 271 -7.78 26.49 -10.75
N PRO A 272 -8.09 25.51 -9.87
CA PRO A 272 -7.92 24.10 -10.18
C PRO A 272 -8.77 23.68 -11.39
N LEU A 273 -8.26 22.74 -12.19
CA LEU A 273 -8.89 22.32 -13.46
C LEU A 273 -10.37 21.95 -13.33
N GLN A 274 -10.77 21.31 -12.23
CA GLN A 274 -12.15 20.91 -11.95
C GLN A 274 -13.13 22.06 -11.66
N HIS A 275 -12.63 23.25 -11.36
CA HIS A 275 -13.44 24.45 -11.10
C HIS A 275 -13.41 25.43 -12.29
N GLN A 276 -12.69 25.09 -13.36
CA GLN A 276 -12.66 25.90 -14.58
C GLN A 276 -13.91 25.61 -15.44
N SER A 277 -14.44 26.65 -16.08
CA SER A 277 -15.54 26.57 -17.04
C SER A 277 -15.08 26.73 -18.49
N VAL A 278 -13.77 26.66 -18.74
CA VAL A 278 -13.19 26.76 -20.07
C VAL A 278 -13.46 25.48 -20.85
N ASN A 279 -13.81 25.60 -22.13
CA ASN A 279 -14.06 24.44 -22.98
C ASN A 279 -12.81 23.57 -23.09
N LEU A 280 -12.99 22.26 -22.96
CA LEU A 280 -11.92 21.31 -23.26
C LEU A 280 -11.61 21.34 -24.78
N PRO A 281 -10.35 21.12 -25.17
CA PRO A 281 -9.99 21.05 -26.58
C PRO A 281 -10.74 19.91 -27.28
N GLY A 282 -11.28 20.18 -28.47
CA GLY A 282 -11.99 19.22 -29.31
C GLY A 282 -12.82 19.92 -30.37
N GLU A 283 -12.56 19.61 -31.65
CA GLU A 283 -13.26 20.18 -32.81
C GLU A 283 -13.83 19.05 -33.69
N VAL A 284 -15.00 19.30 -34.31
CA VAL A 284 -15.63 18.33 -35.21
C VAL A 284 -14.82 18.24 -36.50
N GLY A 285 -14.36 17.04 -36.85
CA GLY A 285 -13.48 16.85 -38.02
C GLY A 285 -12.01 17.19 -37.77
N GLY A 286 -11.61 17.38 -36.50
CA GLY A 286 -10.22 17.64 -36.12
C GLY A 286 -9.24 16.50 -36.45
N SER A 287 -7.95 16.84 -36.44
CA SER A 287 -6.88 15.88 -36.73
C SER A 287 -6.80 14.77 -35.66
N VAL A 288 -6.21 13.62 -36.01
CA VAL A 288 -6.03 12.51 -35.04
C VAL A 288 -5.24 12.96 -33.81
N GLN A 289 -4.23 13.81 -33.99
CA GLN A 289 -3.43 14.37 -32.89
C GLN A 289 -4.28 15.23 -31.95
N GLN A 290 -5.10 16.14 -32.49
CA GLN A 290 -6.01 16.96 -31.70
C GLN A 290 -7.03 16.10 -30.92
N ASN A 291 -7.48 14.99 -31.50
CA ASN A 291 -8.38 14.06 -30.81
C ASN A 291 -7.69 13.31 -29.66
N ILE A 292 -6.41 12.95 -29.81
CA ILE A 292 -5.61 12.35 -28.73
C ILE A 292 -5.41 13.36 -27.59
N GLU A 293 -5.00 14.59 -27.91
CA GLU A 293 -4.83 15.65 -26.92
C GLU A 293 -6.14 15.97 -26.19
N ALA A 294 -7.26 16.00 -26.91
CA ALA A 294 -8.58 16.15 -26.34
C ALA A 294 -8.92 15.03 -25.35
N ALA A 295 -8.55 13.78 -25.67
CA ALA A 295 -8.74 12.64 -24.78
C ALA A 295 -7.87 12.77 -23.51
N ASP A 296 -6.61 13.18 -23.66
CA ASP A 296 -5.69 13.37 -22.53
C ASP A 296 -6.19 14.47 -21.57
N LYS A 297 -6.68 15.61 -22.09
CA LYS A 297 -7.27 16.66 -21.25
C LYS A 297 -8.54 16.23 -20.52
N ARG A 298 -9.37 15.38 -21.14
CA ARG A 298 -10.53 14.79 -20.46
C ARG A 298 -10.11 13.83 -19.35
N GLU A 299 -9.06 13.04 -19.56
CA GLU A 299 -8.48 12.17 -18.52
C GLU A 299 -7.85 12.97 -17.37
N GLU A 300 -7.14 14.07 -17.66
CA GLU A 300 -6.62 15.00 -16.65
C GLU A 300 -7.75 15.52 -15.74
N LEU A 301 -8.87 15.99 -16.33
CA LEU A 301 -10.04 16.44 -15.58
C LEU A 301 -10.66 15.31 -14.74
N ARG A 302 -10.80 14.11 -15.30
CA ARG A 302 -11.33 12.94 -14.58
C ARG A 302 -10.46 12.58 -13.36
N LYS A 303 -9.13 12.64 -13.51
CA LYS A 303 -8.17 12.40 -12.41
C LYS A 303 -8.29 13.48 -11.33
N ALA A 304 -8.41 14.76 -11.72
CA ALA A 304 -8.61 15.88 -10.79
C ALA A 304 -9.90 15.71 -9.96
N MET A 305 -11.03 15.43 -10.62
CA MET A 305 -12.32 15.14 -9.96
C MET A 305 -12.25 13.91 -9.03
N ARG A 306 -11.47 12.89 -9.38
CA ARG A 306 -11.26 11.72 -8.52
C ARG A 306 -10.47 12.08 -7.27
N LYS A 307 -9.47 12.96 -7.36
CA LYS A 307 -8.68 13.42 -6.22
C LYS A 307 -9.57 14.19 -5.22
N GLU A 308 -10.40 15.11 -5.70
CA GLU A 308 -11.35 15.85 -4.87
C GLU A 308 -12.38 14.92 -4.20
N ARG A 309 -12.98 13.99 -4.95
CA ARG A 309 -13.91 13.00 -4.37
C ARG A 309 -13.27 12.14 -3.28
N LYS A 310 -12.02 11.69 -3.48
CA LYS A 310 -11.28 10.96 -2.44
C LYS A 310 -11.07 11.80 -1.17
N ALA A 311 -10.74 13.08 -1.32
CA ALA A 311 -10.58 13.98 -0.18
C ALA A 311 -11.90 14.18 0.58
N LYS A 312 -13.00 14.44 -0.13
CA LYS A 312 -14.35 14.55 0.45
C LYS A 312 -14.79 13.29 1.20
N ILE A 313 -14.52 12.11 0.64
CA ILE A 313 -14.82 10.83 1.31
C ILE A 313 -14.00 10.69 2.60
N LYS A 314 -12.71 11.04 2.57
CA LYS A 314 -11.87 11.00 3.78
C LYS A 314 -12.34 11.96 4.86
N GLU A 315 -12.66 13.19 4.47
CA GLU A 315 -13.20 14.22 5.37
C GLU A 315 -14.53 13.78 5.98
N ALA A 316 -15.48 13.33 5.15
CA ALA A 316 -16.78 12.84 5.63
C ALA A 316 -16.63 11.63 6.56
N ASN A 317 -15.72 10.70 6.24
CA ASN A 317 -15.45 9.56 7.12
C ASN A 317 -14.83 10.01 8.45
N TYR A 318 -13.89 10.96 8.41
CA TYR A 318 -13.25 11.50 9.61
C TYR A 318 -14.27 12.20 10.51
N LEU A 319 -15.07 13.12 9.95
CA LEU A 319 -16.11 13.84 10.67
C LEU A 319 -17.24 12.92 11.19
N LYS A 320 -17.50 11.81 10.51
CA LYS A 320 -18.48 10.81 10.97
C LYS A 320 -17.96 9.94 12.11
N SER A 321 -16.65 9.76 12.21
CA SER A 321 -16.00 8.97 13.27
C SER A 321 -15.62 9.80 14.50
N MET A 322 -15.75 11.12 14.43
CA MET A 322 -15.48 12.08 15.51
C MET A 322 -16.75 12.35 16.31
#